data_AF-A0A9X1UHH3-F1
#
_entry.id   AF-A0A9X1UHH3-F1
#
_cell.length_a   1.000
_cell.length_b   1.000
_cell.length_c   1.000
_cell.angle_alpha   90.00
_cell.angle_beta   90.00
_cell.angle_gamma   90.00
#
_symmetry.space_group_name_H-M   'P 1'
#
loop_
_entity.id
_entity.type
_entity.pdbx_description
1 polymer ?
#
loop_
_entity_poly.entity_id
_entity_poly.type
_entity_poly.pdbx_seq_one_letter_code
_entity_poly.pdbx_strand_id
1 'polypeptide(L)'
;MPLLSDTAIEKFRVLCNVQLAEGRRLLDVNIGRINADCAKRGLVHSGARLLMLDEAFAVAVADRAIQIWRDIVRVHRTYGNENAGGAAAEFKSLFEDTLQQTFAELDAKLREAQTLGGHNRFAMDAFQRALPHQLEKHFVEIDLYCEDSARSAMATDKQAPQSYNFYGTVGAVQTGANAVSNIAQSIGADEKERLKQALREVQAELTAAGTPAAAREDLDQVIEDSVTELDQPSTTVS
;
A
#
# COMPACT_ATOMS: atom_id res chain seq x y z
N MET A 1 12.00 -12.05 18.38
CA MET A 1 11.13 -12.79 17.43
C MET A 1 11.46 -12.28 16.04
N PRO A 2 11.64 -13.16 15.03
CA PRO A 2 11.80 -12.71 13.64
C PRO A 2 10.57 -11.91 13.22
N LEU A 3 10.78 -10.81 12.49
CA LEU A 3 9.71 -9.88 12.09
C LEU A 3 8.97 -10.37 10.85
N LEU A 4 9.59 -11.25 10.06
CA LEU A 4 8.91 -12.04 9.04
C LEU A 4 8.74 -13.49 9.51
N SER A 5 7.53 -14.03 9.36
CA SER A 5 7.29 -15.46 9.54
C SER A 5 7.96 -16.26 8.41
N ASP A 6 8.26 -17.54 8.65
CA ASP A 6 8.77 -18.45 7.61
C ASP A 6 7.85 -18.47 6.37
N THR A 7 6.54 -18.34 6.60
CA THR A 7 5.56 -18.24 5.52
C THR A 7 5.74 -16.96 4.70
N ALA A 8 5.99 -15.82 5.35
CA ALA A 8 6.25 -14.56 4.65
C ALA A 8 7.54 -14.63 3.81
N ILE A 9 8.61 -15.21 4.35
CA ILE A 9 9.88 -15.41 3.64
C ILE A 9 9.68 -16.30 2.41
N GLU A 10 8.90 -17.39 2.54
CA GLU A 10 8.61 -18.27 1.41
C GLU A 10 7.80 -17.55 0.32
N LYS A 11 6.79 -16.75 0.70
CA LYS A 11 6.02 -15.95 -0.27
C LYS A 11 6.89 -14.90 -0.96
N PHE A 12 7.81 -14.28 -0.24
CA PHE A 12 8.81 -13.38 -0.81
C PHE A 12 9.65 -14.08 -1.88
N ARG A 13 10.23 -15.24 -1.56
CA ARG A 13 11.05 -16.01 -2.51
C ARG A 13 10.29 -16.37 -3.77
N VAL A 14 9.05 -16.84 -3.64
CA VAL A 14 8.19 -17.17 -4.79
C VAL A 14 7.92 -15.94 -5.64
N LEU A 15 7.56 -14.81 -5.01
CA LEU A 15 7.24 -13.57 -5.72
C LEU A 15 8.46 -13.03 -6.49
N CYS A 16 9.62 -12.97 -5.82
CA CYS A 16 10.88 -12.59 -6.43
C CYS A 16 11.24 -13.52 -7.60
N ASN A 17 11.13 -14.84 -7.43
CA ASN A 17 11.45 -15.79 -8.49
C ASN A 17 10.63 -15.56 -9.77
N VAL A 18 9.33 -15.30 -9.62
CA VAL A 18 8.43 -15.04 -10.76
C VAL A 18 8.82 -13.75 -11.49
N GLN A 19 9.08 -12.67 -10.75
CA GLN A 19 9.37 -11.38 -11.37
C GLN A 19 10.80 -11.31 -11.93
N LEU A 20 11.77 -11.93 -11.25
CA LEU A 20 13.13 -12.07 -11.74
C LEU A 20 13.18 -12.94 -13.01
N ALA A 21 12.27 -13.90 -13.18
CA ALA A 21 12.15 -14.66 -14.43
C ALA A 21 11.80 -13.78 -15.62
N GLU A 22 10.87 -12.83 -15.45
CA GLU A 22 10.54 -11.87 -16.50
C GLU A 22 11.72 -10.90 -16.77
N GLY A 23 12.39 -10.45 -15.71
CA GLY A 23 13.61 -9.65 -15.85
C GLY A 23 14.73 -10.38 -16.61
N ARG A 24 14.88 -11.70 -16.42
CA ARG A 24 15.81 -12.53 -17.22
C ARG A 24 15.45 -12.51 -18.70
N ARG A 25 14.16 -12.67 -19.03
CA ARG A 25 13.67 -12.66 -20.41
C ARG A 25 13.91 -11.31 -21.11
N LEU A 26 13.65 -10.20 -20.41
CA LEU A 26 13.88 -8.86 -20.95
C LEU A 26 15.38 -8.59 -21.21
N LEU A 27 16.25 -9.05 -20.31
CA LEU A 27 17.70 -8.95 -20.50
C LEU A 27 18.17 -9.75 -21.73
N ASP A 28 17.64 -10.95 -21.96
CA ASP A 28 17.97 -11.75 -23.16
C ASP A 28 17.60 -11.02 -24.45
N VAL A 29 16.42 -10.42 -24.50
CA VAL A 29 15.99 -9.60 -25.64
C VAL A 29 16.94 -8.41 -25.84
N ASN A 30 17.36 -7.74 -24.77
CA ASN A 30 18.29 -6.62 -24.84
C ASN A 30 19.68 -7.04 -25.33
N ILE A 31 20.22 -8.16 -24.84
CA ILE A 31 21.48 -8.73 -25.32
C ILE A 31 21.38 -9.07 -26.82
N GLY A 32 20.29 -9.72 -27.23
CA GLY A 32 20.03 -10.04 -28.63
C GLY A 32 20.00 -8.79 -29.52
N ARG A 33 19.33 -7.73 -29.07
CA ARG A 33 19.29 -6.43 -29.76
C ARG A 33 20.67 -5.80 -29.89
N ILE A 34 21.44 -5.73 -28.79
CA ILE A 34 22.81 -5.19 -28.79
C ILE A 34 23.67 -5.96 -29.80
N ASN A 35 23.62 -7.29 -29.76
CA ASN A 35 24.38 -8.13 -30.68
C ASN A 35 23.99 -7.89 -32.15
N ALA A 36 22.70 -7.82 -32.45
CA ALA A 36 22.20 -7.56 -33.80
C ALA A 36 22.64 -6.19 -34.33
N ASP A 37 22.57 -5.15 -33.51
CA ASP A 37 22.95 -3.80 -33.89
C ASP A 37 24.47 -3.65 -34.10
N CYS A 38 25.28 -4.26 -33.22
CA CYS A 38 26.72 -4.32 -33.41
C CYS A 38 27.11 -5.15 -34.65
N ALA A 39 26.42 -6.27 -34.91
CA ALA A 39 26.65 -7.09 -36.10
C ALA A 39 26.40 -6.32 -37.40
N LYS A 40 25.27 -5.59 -37.48
CA LYS A 40 24.95 -4.72 -38.64
C LYS A 40 26.02 -3.67 -38.92
N ARG A 41 26.79 -3.26 -37.90
CA ARG A 41 27.84 -2.23 -37.99
C ARG A 41 29.25 -2.82 -38.10
N GLY A 42 29.42 -4.15 -38.11
CA GLY A 42 30.74 -4.79 -38.08
C GLY A 42 31.49 -4.65 -36.75
N LEU A 43 30.77 -4.39 -35.65
CA LEU A 43 31.30 -4.06 -34.33
C LEU A 43 31.21 -5.22 -33.32
N VAL A 44 31.03 -6.46 -33.77
CA VAL A 44 30.81 -7.64 -32.91
C VAL A 44 31.95 -7.89 -31.92
N HIS A 45 33.18 -7.62 -32.33
CA HIS A 45 34.40 -7.80 -31.51
C HIS A 45 34.90 -6.50 -30.88
N SER A 46 34.12 -5.41 -30.99
CA SER A 46 34.54 -4.08 -30.55
C SER A 46 34.32 -3.86 -29.06
N GLY A 47 35.13 -2.99 -28.45
CA GLY A 47 34.91 -2.49 -27.09
C GLY A 47 33.56 -1.77 -26.93
N ALA A 48 33.02 -1.16 -27.99
CA ALA A 48 31.71 -0.51 -27.96
C ALA A 48 30.57 -1.50 -27.63
N ARG A 49 30.62 -2.73 -28.18
CA ARG A 49 29.67 -3.79 -27.82
C ARG A 49 29.78 -4.14 -26.33
N LEU A 50 31.01 -4.28 -25.83
CA LEU A 50 31.26 -4.65 -24.44
C LEU A 50 30.76 -3.56 -23.47
N LEU A 51 30.90 -2.28 -23.81
CA LEU A 51 30.34 -1.17 -23.04
C LEU A 51 28.81 -1.16 -23.06
N MET A 52 28.18 -1.45 -24.20
CA MET A 52 26.71 -1.58 -24.28
C MET A 52 26.19 -2.73 -23.41
N LEU A 53 26.94 -3.85 -23.35
CA LEU A 53 26.63 -4.95 -22.44
C LEU A 53 26.84 -4.53 -20.98
N ASP A 54 27.94 -3.83 -20.65
CA ASP A 54 28.18 -3.31 -19.28
C ASP A 54 26.99 -2.53 -18.75
N GLU A 55 26.54 -1.57 -19.55
CA GLU A 55 25.44 -0.68 -19.20
C GLU A 55 24.12 -1.46 -19.07
N ALA A 56 23.83 -2.36 -20.01
CA ALA A 56 22.61 -3.16 -19.97
C ALA A 56 22.54 -4.06 -18.72
N PHE A 57 23.67 -4.60 -18.28
CA PHE A 57 23.74 -5.40 -17.06
C PHE A 57 23.70 -4.53 -15.80
N ALA A 58 24.30 -3.34 -15.81
CA ALA A 58 24.19 -2.37 -14.71
C ALA A 58 22.73 -1.95 -14.48
N VAL A 59 21.99 -1.65 -15.56
CA VAL A 59 20.54 -1.36 -15.52
C VAL A 59 19.77 -2.58 -15.00
N ALA A 60 20.10 -3.78 -15.45
CA ALA A 60 19.44 -5.00 -14.96
C ALA A 60 19.64 -5.21 -13.44
N VAL A 61 20.81 -4.86 -12.87
CA VAL A 61 21.01 -4.89 -11.41
C VAL A 61 20.08 -3.88 -10.72
N ALA A 62 20.00 -2.65 -11.24
CA ALA A 62 19.15 -1.61 -10.68
C ALA A 62 17.66 -1.98 -10.71
N ASP A 63 17.16 -2.50 -11.83
CA ASP A 63 15.77 -2.93 -11.99
C ASP A 63 15.44 -4.06 -11.00
N ARG A 64 16.34 -5.02 -10.84
CA ARG A 64 16.15 -6.14 -9.91
C ARG A 64 16.21 -5.70 -8.45
N ALA A 65 17.10 -4.77 -8.10
CA ALA A 65 17.16 -4.17 -6.76
C ALA A 65 15.82 -3.51 -6.41
N ILE A 66 15.28 -2.68 -7.30
CA ILE A 66 13.96 -2.04 -7.11
C ILE A 66 12.88 -3.11 -6.90
N GLN A 67 12.91 -4.17 -7.70
CA GLN A 67 11.89 -5.21 -7.65
C GLN A 67 11.95 -6.02 -6.35
N ILE A 68 13.15 -6.43 -5.92
CA ILE A 68 13.38 -7.13 -4.65
C ILE A 68 12.85 -6.28 -3.49
N TRP A 69 13.18 -4.99 -3.47
CA TRP A 69 12.72 -4.10 -2.41
C TRP A 69 11.20 -3.97 -2.38
N ARG A 70 10.56 -3.77 -3.54
CA ARG A 70 9.10 -3.70 -3.64
C ARG A 70 8.43 -4.97 -3.14
N ASP A 71 9.01 -6.13 -3.40
CA ASP A 71 8.50 -7.41 -2.93
C ASP A 71 8.63 -7.57 -1.41
N ILE A 72 9.77 -7.17 -0.82
CA ILE A 72 9.94 -7.14 0.65
C ILE A 72 8.85 -6.27 1.28
N VAL A 73 8.67 -5.04 0.80
CA VAL A 73 7.64 -4.13 1.32
C VAL A 73 6.24 -4.72 1.16
N ARG A 74 5.94 -5.32 0.01
CA ARG A 74 4.63 -5.92 -0.25
C ARG A 74 4.35 -7.08 0.70
N VAL A 75 5.32 -7.97 0.89
CA VAL A 75 5.19 -9.12 1.79
C VAL A 75 5.05 -8.66 3.23
N HIS A 76 5.88 -7.71 3.68
CA HIS A 76 5.79 -7.15 5.02
C HIS A 76 4.42 -6.50 5.27
N ARG A 77 3.90 -5.69 4.34
CA ARG A 77 2.56 -5.09 4.48
C ARG A 77 1.42 -6.10 4.50
N THR A 78 1.62 -7.30 3.96
CA THR A 78 0.58 -8.33 3.86
C THR A 78 0.64 -9.33 5.02
N TYR A 79 1.85 -9.67 5.49
CA TYR A 79 2.09 -10.76 6.43
C TYR A 79 2.96 -10.39 7.64
N GLY A 80 3.52 -9.18 7.65
CA GLY A 80 4.38 -8.68 8.72
C GLY A 80 3.59 -8.06 9.86
N ASN A 81 4.29 -7.79 10.96
CA ASN A 81 3.71 -7.09 12.10
C ASN A 81 3.63 -5.57 11.84
N GLU A 82 2.68 -4.89 12.47
CA GLU A 82 2.43 -3.45 12.25
C GLU A 82 3.61 -2.54 12.65
N ASN A 83 4.61 -3.06 13.37
CA ASN A 83 5.78 -2.31 13.81
C ASN A 83 7.08 -2.89 13.22
N ALA A 84 7.58 -2.26 12.16
CA ALA A 84 8.86 -2.62 11.53
C ALA A 84 10.08 -1.93 12.17
N GLY A 85 9.96 -1.24 13.30
CA GLY A 85 11.05 -0.45 13.88
C GLY A 85 12.31 -1.25 14.23
N GLY A 86 12.17 -2.55 14.48
CA GLY A 86 13.30 -3.48 14.67
C GLY A 86 13.71 -4.28 13.42
N ALA A 87 13.03 -4.10 12.29
CA ALA A 87 13.15 -4.98 11.12
C ALA A 87 14.26 -4.55 10.15
N ALA A 88 14.83 -3.36 10.32
CA ALA A 88 15.78 -2.79 9.35
C ALA A 88 16.96 -3.73 9.07
N ALA A 89 17.55 -4.31 10.11
CA ALA A 89 18.67 -5.25 9.96
C ALA A 89 18.24 -6.55 9.22
N GLU A 90 17.05 -7.07 9.52
CA GLU A 90 16.50 -8.26 8.86
C GLU A 90 16.21 -8.00 7.38
N PHE A 91 15.58 -6.87 7.05
CA PHE A 91 15.31 -6.47 5.67
C PHE A 91 16.58 -6.17 4.88
N LYS A 92 17.57 -5.52 5.48
CA LYS A 92 18.87 -5.28 4.85
C LYS A 92 19.58 -6.59 4.52
N SER A 93 19.63 -7.53 5.47
CA SER A 93 20.21 -8.86 5.23
C SER A 93 19.47 -9.59 4.11
N LEU A 94 18.13 -9.64 4.17
CA LEU A 94 17.33 -10.33 3.16
C LEU A 94 17.49 -9.71 1.76
N PHE A 95 17.51 -8.38 1.69
CA PHE A 95 17.73 -7.63 0.45
C PHE A 95 19.13 -7.90 -0.11
N GLU A 96 20.16 -7.77 0.73
CA GLU A 96 21.56 -7.98 0.36
C GLU A 96 21.79 -9.39 -0.16
N ASP A 97 21.38 -10.42 0.58
CA ASP A 97 21.53 -11.82 0.19
C ASP A 97 20.87 -12.09 -1.17
N THR A 98 19.65 -11.60 -1.35
CA THR A 98 18.89 -11.79 -2.59
C THR A 98 19.54 -11.05 -3.77
N LEU A 99 19.99 -9.81 -3.54
CA LEU A 99 20.64 -9.01 -4.59
C LEU A 99 22.02 -9.57 -4.95
N GLN A 100 22.80 -10.07 -3.99
CA GLN A 100 24.09 -10.71 -4.24
C GLN A 100 23.94 -12.00 -5.07
N GLN A 101 22.98 -12.86 -4.73
CA GLN A 101 22.67 -14.05 -5.54
C GLN A 101 22.29 -13.66 -6.97
N THR A 102 21.42 -12.66 -7.09
CA THR A 102 20.98 -12.10 -8.37
C THR A 102 22.14 -11.52 -9.18
N PHE A 103 23.08 -10.85 -8.52
CA PHE A 103 24.27 -10.29 -9.15
C PHE A 103 25.21 -11.38 -9.65
N ALA A 104 25.41 -12.45 -8.88
CA ALA A 104 26.22 -13.60 -9.32
C ALA A 104 25.65 -14.27 -10.57
N GLU A 105 24.31 -14.44 -10.66
CA GLU A 105 23.65 -14.92 -11.88
C GLU A 105 23.89 -13.99 -13.08
N LEU A 106 23.81 -12.67 -12.87
CA LEU A 106 24.07 -11.68 -13.90
C LEU A 106 25.53 -11.68 -14.35
N ASP A 107 26.48 -11.77 -13.43
CA ASP A 107 27.91 -11.81 -13.75
C ASP A 107 28.26 -13.05 -14.59
N ALA A 108 27.71 -14.22 -14.24
CA ALA A 108 27.88 -15.43 -15.03
C ALA A 108 27.34 -15.25 -16.47
N LYS A 109 26.15 -14.65 -16.61
CA LYS A 109 25.52 -14.40 -17.91
C LYS A 109 26.23 -13.33 -18.73
N LEU A 110 26.78 -12.31 -18.08
CA LEU A 110 27.61 -11.29 -18.73
C LEU A 110 28.87 -11.92 -19.30
N ARG A 111 29.58 -12.74 -18.51
CA ARG A 111 30.76 -13.47 -18.97
C ARG A 111 30.43 -14.35 -20.18
N GLU A 112 29.31 -15.05 -20.17
CA GLU A 112 28.84 -15.82 -21.32
C GLU A 112 28.63 -14.93 -22.55
N ALA A 113 27.89 -13.82 -22.41
CA ALA A 113 27.62 -12.88 -23.50
C ALA A 113 28.90 -12.26 -24.07
N GLN A 114 29.95 -12.07 -23.27
CA GLN A 114 31.24 -11.55 -23.71
C GLN A 114 32.01 -12.51 -24.62
N THR A 115 31.88 -13.84 -24.41
CA THR A 115 32.65 -14.84 -25.17
C THR A 115 32.40 -14.80 -26.68
N LEU A 116 31.21 -14.39 -27.11
CA LEU A 116 30.85 -14.13 -28.52
C LEU A 116 31.78 -13.11 -29.21
N GLY A 117 32.46 -12.24 -28.46
CA GLY A 117 33.34 -11.20 -28.96
C GLY A 117 34.83 -11.57 -29.01
N GLY A 118 35.23 -12.75 -28.55
CA GLY A 118 36.65 -13.15 -28.39
C GLY A 118 37.20 -12.92 -26.98
N HIS A 119 38.46 -13.27 -26.73
CA HIS A 119 39.08 -13.32 -25.38
C HIS A 119 39.36 -11.96 -24.71
N ASN A 120 39.04 -10.84 -25.33
CA ASN A 120 39.30 -9.52 -24.75
C ASN A 120 38.28 -9.20 -23.65
N ARG A 121 38.68 -9.48 -22.41
CA ARG A 121 38.00 -9.00 -21.21
C ARG A 121 38.31 -7.52 -21.03
N PHE A 122 37.31 -6.67 -21.22
CA PHE A 122 37.43 -5.25 -20.90
C PHE A 122 37.17 -5.05 -19.41
N ALA A 123 37.83 -4.06 -18.79
CA ALA A 123 37.49 -3.64 -17.44
C ALA A 123 36.07 -3.05 -17.47
N MET A 124 35.16 -3.70 -16.75
CA MET A 124 33.74 -3.33 -16.68
C MET A 124 33.50 -2.57 -15.40
N ASP A 125 33.07 -1.32 -15.55
CA ASP A 125 33.10 -0.35 -14.46
C ASP A 125 31.67 0.05 -14.06
N ALA A 126 30.72 0.05 -15.01
CA ALA A 126 29.32 0.32 -14.69
C ALA A 126 28.67 -0.85 -13.94
N PHE A 127 28.79 -2.08 -14.45
CA PHE A 127 28.16 -3.26 -13.85
C PHE A 127 28.72 -3.56 -12.45
N GLN A 128 30.04 -3.51 -12.28
CA GLN A 128 30.69 -3.81 -11.00
C GLN A 128 30.35 -2.77 -9.91
N ARG A 129 30.18 -1.49 -10.29
CA ARG A 129 29.73 -0.44 -9.35
C ARG A 129 28.23 -0.47 -9.07
N ALA A 130 27.43 -1.12 -9.91
CA ALA A 130 25.99 -1.15 -9.74
C ALA A 130 25.59 -1.83 -8.42
N LEU A 131 26.22 -2.95 -8.05
CA LEU A 131 25.90 -3.65 -6.80
C LEU A 131 26.10 -2.79 -5.53
N PRO A 132 27.31 -2.26 -5.24
CA PRO A 132 27.51 -1.45 -4.04
C PRO A 132 26.64 -0.19 -4.05
N HIS A 133 26.42 0.43 -5.22
CA HIS A 133 25.54 1.58 -5.35
C HIS A 133 24.08 1.24 -5.01
N GLN A 134 23.55 0.11 -5.49
CA GLN A 134 22.18 -0.29 -5.19
C GLN A 134 21.99 -0.70 -3.72
N LEU A 135 23.01 -1.33 -3.11
CA LEU A 135 23.00 -1.65 -1.68
C LEU A 135 22.94 -0.37 -0.83
N GLU A 136 23.85 0.59 -1.07
CA GLU A 136 23.87 1.86 -0.34
C GLU A 136 22.54 2.60 -0.46
N LYS A 137 22.03 2.73 -1.68
CA LYS A 137 20.75 3.39 -1.96
C LYS A 137 19.60 2.74 -1.20
N HIS A 138 19.40 1.44 -1.34
CA HIS A 138 18.23 0.77 -0.77
C HIS A 138 18.36 0.55 0.73
N PHE A 139 19.57 0.53 1.29
CA PHE A 139 19.74 0.50 2.75
C PHE A 139 19.16 1.76 3.41
N VAL A 140 19.34 2.93 2.78
CA VAL A 140 18.71 4.18 3.23
C VAL A 140 17.18 4.09 3.08
N GLU A 141 16.67 3.57 1.96
CA GLU A 141 15.23 3.38 1.76
C GLU A 141 14.60 2.42 2.79
N ILE A 142 15.31 1.35 3.15
CA ILE A 142 14.89 0.39 4.17
C ILE A 142 14.81 1.06 5.54
N ASP A 143 15.82 1.86 5.91
CA ASP A 143 15.81 2.58 7.19
C ASP A 143 14.61 3.55 7.26
N LEU A 144 14.41 4.36 6.21
CA LEU A 144 13.28 5.28 6.12
C LEU A 144 11.93 4.56 6.23
N TYR A 145 11.79 3.41 5.58
CA TYR A 145 10.58 2.59 5.66
C TYR A 145 10.32 2.07 7.08
N CYS A 146 11.35 1.55 7.74
CA CYS A 146 11.25 1.02 9.11
C CYS A 146 10.93 2.12 10.12
N GLU A 147 11.56 3.29 10.01
CA GLU A 147 11.27 4.46 10.83
C GLU A 147 9.83 4.96 10.64
N ASP A 148 9.37 5.03 9.39
CA ASP A 148 8.02 5.49 9.08
C ASP A 148 6.94 4.51 9.58
N SER A 149 7.20 3.21 9.44
CA SER A 149 6.36 2.15 10.02
C SER A 149 6.29 2.25 11.54
N ALA A 150 7.44 2.45 12.21
CA ALA A 150 7.47 2.61 13.67
C ALA A 150 6.70 3.86 14.13
N ARG A 151 6.85 5.00 13.45
CA ARG A 151 6.08 6.22 13.74
C ARG A 151 4.59 6.01 13.54
N SER A 152 4.21 5.33 12.46
CA SER A 152 2.81 5.04 12.15
C SER A 152 2.19 4.16 13.22
N ALA A 153 2.87 3.11 13.68
CA ALA A 153 2.42 2.27 14.78
C ALA A 153 2.19 3.07 16.09
N MET A 154 3.08 4.01 16.41
CA MET A 154 2.91 4.90 17.57
C MET A 154 1.78 5.93 17.42
N ALA A 155 1.44 6.30 16.18
CA ALA A 155 0.35 7.22 15.89
C ALA A 155 -1.02 6.53 15.96
N THR A 156 -1.12 5.25 15.57
CA THR A 156 -2.35 4.45 15.69
C THR A 156 -2.73 4.24 17.16
N ASP A 157 -1.76 4.05 18.06
CA ASP A 157 -1.98 3.99 19.52
C ASP A 157 -2.49 5.33 20.11
N LYS A 158 -2.36 6.43 19.36
CA LYS A 158 -2.85 7.77 19.72
C LYS A 158 -4.01 8.26 18.87
N GLN A 159 -4.51 7.46 17.92
CA GLN A 159 -5.76 7.79 17.24
C GLN A 159 -6.90 7.56 18.24
N ALA A 160 -7.22 8.63 18.98
CA ALA A 160 -8.53 8.76 19.59
C ALA A 160 -9.57 8.36 18.54
N PRO A 161 -10.53 7.48 18.89
CA PRO A 161 -11.56 7.06 17.94
C PRO A 161 -12.14 8.31 17.30
N GLN A 162 -12.05 8.40 15.97
CA GLN A 162 -12.64 9.50 15.21
C GLN A 162 -14.16 9.37 15.39
N SER A 163 -14.67 10.03 16.42
CA SER A 163 -16.09 10.08 16.75
C SER A 163 -16.70 11.15 15.86
N TYR A 164 -17.45 10.70 14.86
CA TYR A 164 -18.27 11.59 14.05
C TYR A 164 -19.67 11.62 14.68
N ASN A 165 -20.01 12.76 15.28
CA ASN A 165 -21.36 13.01 15.77
C ASN A 165 -22.19 13.59 14.64
N PHE A 166 -23.20 12.82 14.19
CA PHE A 166 -24.14 13.27 13.17
C PHE A 166 -25.48 13.60 13.82
N TYR A 167 -25.91 14.85 13.71
CA TYR A 167 -27.16 15.35 14.29
C TYR A 167 -28.33 15.32 13.29
N GLY A 168 -28.31 14.39 12.32
CA GLY A 168 -29.34 14.25 11.27
C GLY A 168 -29.17 12.98 10.43
N THR A 169 -30.08 12.75 9.48
CA THR A 169 -30.07 11.54 8.64
C THR A 169 -28.87 11.53 7.69
N VAL A 170 -28.02 10.51 7.82
CA VAL A 170 -26.85 10.33 6.94
C VAL A 170 -27.10 9.16 6.01
N GLY A 171 -27.11 9.42 4.69
CA GLY A 171 -27.37 8.38 3.69
C GLY A 171 -26.21 7.41 3.48
N ALA A 172 -24.96 7.87 3.59
CA ALA A 172 -23.76 7.03 3.58
C ALA A 172 -22.56 7.80 4.13
N VAL A 173 -21.71 7.13 4.93
CA VAL A 173 -20.40 7.63 5.33
C VAL A 173 -19.35 6.73 4.71
N GLN A 174 -18.57 7.26 3.77
CA GLN A 174 -17.43 6.54 3.21
C GLN A 174 -16.18 6.85 4.03
N THR A 175 -15.71 5.88 4.79
CA THR A 175 -14.40 5.95 5.44
C THR A 175 -13.33 5.34 4.52
N GLY A 176 -12.09 5.84 4.60
CA GLY A 176 -10.98 5.35 3.77
C GLY A 176 -10.67 3.87 4.01
N ALA A 177 -9.89 3.25 3.12
CA ALA A 177 -9.45 1.87 3.31
C ALA A 177 -8.75 1.72 4.68
N ASN A 178 -9.24 0.80 5.51
CA ASN A 178 -8.82 0.51 6.89
C ASN A 178 -9.25 1.51 7.99
N ALA A 179 -10.23 2.38 7.75
CA ALA A 179 -10.77 3.26 8.79
C ALA A 179 -11.93 2.60 9.55
N VAL A 180 -11.73 2.33 10.84
CA VAL A 180 -12.80 1.94 11.79
C VAL A 180 -13.46 3.21 12.32
N SER A 181 -14.76 3.38 12.08
CA SER A 181 -15.53 4.48 12.66
C SER A 181 -16.70 3.94 13.46
N ASN A 182 -16.84 4.41 14.70
CA ASN A 182 -18.00 4.16 15.53
C ASN A 182 -19.01 5.27 15.25
N ILE A 183 -20.12 4.92 14.60
CA ILE A 183 -21.24 5.84 14.39
C ILE A 183 -22.14 5.73 15.61
N ALA A 184 -22.14 6.77 16.45
CA ALA A 184 -23.10 6.90 17.53
C ALA A 184 -24.17 7.90 17.08
N GLN A 185 -25.35 7.40 16.73
CA GLN A 185 -26.53 8.25 16.52
C GLN A 185 -27.31 8.31 17.83
N SER A 186 -26.90 9.21 18.72
CA SER A 186 -27.64 9.49 19.95
C SER A 186 -28.46 10.77 19.76
N ILE A 187 -29.77 10.64 19.57
CA ILE A 187 -30.68 11.72 20.00
C ILE A 187 -30.73 11.61 21.52
N GLY A 188 -30.22 12.64 22.20
CA GLY A 188 -30.18 12.65 23.66
C GLY A 188 -31.60 12.61 24.25
N ALA A 189 -31.76 12.06 25.45
CA ALA A 189 -33.06 12.04 26.15
C ALA A 189 -33.67 13.45 26.27
N ASP A 190 -32.82 14.45 26.54
CA ASP A 190 -33.24 15.85 26.63
C ASP A 190 -33.71 16.42 25.28
N GLU A 191 -33.15 15.97 24.16
CA GLU A 191 -33.54 16.40 22.81
C GLU A 191 -34.85 15.76 22.37
N LYS A 192 -35.06 14.47 22.72
CA LYS A 192 -36.36 13.80 22.54
C LYS A 192 -37.46 14.52 23.30
N GLU A 193 -37.22 14.89 24.56
CA GLU A 193 -38.23 15.60 25.36
C GLU A 193 -38.52 17.01 24.83
N ARG A 194 -37.50 17.75 24.37
CA ARG A 194 -37.73 19.06 23.72
C ARG A 194 -38.54 18.94 22.44
N LEU A 195 -38.29 17.91 21.62
CA LEU A 195 -39.04 17.70 20.37
C LEU A 195 -40.49 17.31 20.65
N LYS A 196 -40.75 16.43 21.62
CA LYS A 196 -42.11 16.10 22.07
C LYS A 196 -42.85 17.33 22.59
N GLN A 197 -42.17 18.18 23.36
CA GLN A 197 -42.75 19.41 23.89
C GLN A 197 -43.12 20.38 22.76
N ALA A 198 -42.25 20.57 21.78
CA ALA A 198 -42.53 21.42 20.62
C ALA A 198 -43.72 20.88 19.78
N LEU A 199 -43.82 19.57 19.59
CA LEU A 199 -44.96 18.94 18.88
C LEU A 199 -46.29 19.16 19.63
N ARG A 200 -46.29 19.09 20.96
CA ARG A 200 -47.47 19.39 21.79
C ARG A 200 -47.84 20.87 21.78
N GLU A 201 -46.86 21.76 21.70
CA GLU A 201 -47.11 23.20 21.56
C GLU A 201 -47.78 23.52 20.22
N VAL A 202 -47.33 22.90 19.13
CA VAL A 202 -48.00 23.00 17.81
C VAL A 202 -49.43 22.48 17.87
N GLN A 203 -49.68 21.37 18.56
CA GLN A 203 -51.05 20.85 18.78
C GLN A 203 -51.94 21.86 19.54
N ALA A 204 -51.40 22.50 20.57
CA ALA A 204 -52.11 23.52 21.35
C ALA A 204 -52.40 24.79 20.51
N GLU A 205 -51.47 25.22 19.67
CA GLU A 205 -51.67 26.36 18.78
C GLU A 205 -52.68 26.06 17.67
N LEU A 206 -52.63 24.88 17.05
CA LEU A 206 -53.61 24.45 16.04
C LEU A 206 -55.03 24.40 16.60
N THR A 207 -55.16 24.07 17.88
CA THR A 207 -56.40 24.11 18.65
C THR A 207 -56.91 25.54 18.84
N ALA A 208 -56.00 26.45 19.23
CA ALA A 208 -56.33 27.84 19.48
C ALA A 208 -56.63 28.65 18.20
N ALA A 209 -56.01 28.28 17.08
CA ALA A 209 -56.14 28.97 15.79
C ALA A 209 -57.48 28.70 15.06
N GLY A 210 -58.34 27.81 15.58
CA GLY A 210 -59.64 27.51 14.97
C GLY A 210 -59.54 26.74 13.65
N THR A 211 -58.49 25.93 13.48
CA THR A 211 -58.26 25.10 12.29
C THR A 211 -59.47 24.21 12.00
N PRO A 212 -59.90 24.07 10.72
CA PRO A 212 -61.01 23.19 10.35
C PRO A 212 -60.83 21.76 10.86
N ALA A 213 -61.90 21.16 11.39
CA ALA A 213 -61.84 19.88 12.12
C ALA A 213 -61.15 18.74 11.34
N ALA A 214 -61.40 18.64 10.02
CA ALA A 214 -60.79 17.62 9.17
C ALA A 214 -59.26 17.75 9.04
N ALA A 215 -58.74 18.98 8.91
CA ALA A 215 -57.29 19.21 8.83
C ALA A 215 -56.60 19.03 10.18
N ARG A 216 -57.35 19.22 11.28
CA ARG A 216 -56.86 19.04 12.64
C ARG A 216 -56.72 17.55 13.00
N GLU A 217 -57.67 16.72 12.58
CA GLU A 217 -57.62 15.27 12.78
C GLU A 217 -56.40 14.64 12.09
N ASP A 218 -56.12 15.02 10.84
CA ASP A 218 -54.93 14.54 10.11
C ASP A 218 -53.62 14.98 10.78
N LEU A 219 -53.54 16.23 11.26
CA LEU A 219 -52.36 16.77 11.93
C LEU A 219 -52.17 16.17 13.33
N ASP A 220 -53.26 15.95 14.07
CA ASP A 220 -53.23 15.29 15.38
C ASP A 220 -52.70 13.86 15.23
N GLN A 221 -53.14 13.12 14.20
CA GLN A 221 -52.63 11.78 13.92
C GLN A 221 -51.12 11.79 13.60
N VAL A 222 -50.65 12.71 12.75
CA VAL A 222 -49.22 12.82 12.41
C VAL A 222 -48.38 13.17 13.64
N ILE A 223 -48.87 14.04 14.52
CA ILE A 223 -48.20 14.40 15.77
C ILE A 223 -48.13 13.20 16.71
N GLU A 224 -49.22 12.45 16.86
CA GLU A 224 -49.28 11.25 17.72
C GLU A 224 -48.38 10.12 17.22
N ASP A 225 -48.36 9.88 15.91
CA ASP A 225 -47.47 8.91 15.26
C ASP A 225 -46.00 9.31 15.48
N SER A 226 -45.67 10.60 15.30
CA SER A 226 -44.31 11.12 15.50
C SER A 226 -43.85 11.01 16.96
N VAL A 227 -44.73 11.26 17.94
CA VAL A 227 -44.41 11.09 19.37
C VAL A 227 -44.20 9.61 19.71
N THR A 228 -45.03 8.74 19.15
CA THR A 228 -44.94 7.30 19.35
C THR A 228 -43.65 6.71 18.77
N GLU A 229 -43.24 7.15 17.57
CA GLU A 229 -41.95 6.77 16.98
C GLU A 229 -40.75 7.23 17.81
N LEU A 230 -40.80 8.43 18.39
CA LEU A 230 -39.74 8.94 19.27
C LEU A 230 -39.57 8.12 20.56
N ASP A 231 -40.64 7.48 21.03
CA ASP A 231 -40.67 6.60 22.20
C ASP A 231 -40.25 5.15 21.90
N GLN A 232 -40.10 4.76 20.62
CA GLN A 232 -39.59 3.44 20.30
C GLN A 232 -38.12 3.29 20.73
N PRO A 233 -37.75 2.14 21.33
CA PRO A 233 -36.35 1.87 21.66
C PRO A 233 -35.55 1.83 20.37
N SER A 234 -34.51 2.65 20.27
CA SER A 234 -33.56 2.64 19.15
C SER A 234 -33.04 1.23 18.97
N THR A 235 -33.44 0.59 17.87
CA THR A 235 -33.08 -0.80 17.58
C THR A 235 -31.61 -0.82 17.21
N THR A 236 -30.79 -1.20 18.18
CA THR A 236 -29.37 -1.49 17.95
C THR A 236 -29.31 -2.71 17.03
N VAL A 237 -29.04 -2.49 15.74
CA VAL A 237 -28.65 -3.58 14.84
C VAL A 237 -27.19 -3.87 15.17
N SER A 238 -27.00 -4.93 15.97
CA SER A 238 -25.71 -5.50 16.36
C SER A 238 -24.99 -6.15 15.18
#